data_AF-A0A255YQZ5-F1
#
_entry.id   AF-A0A255YQZ5-F1
#
_cell.length_a   1.000
_cell.length_b   1.000
_cell.length_c   1.000
_cell.angle_alpha   90.00
_cell.angle_beta   90.00
_cell.angle_gamma   90.00
#
_symmetry.space_group_name_H-M   'P 1'
#
loop_
_entity.id
_entity.type
_entity.pdbx_description
1 polymer ?
#
loop_
_entity_poly.entity_id
_entity_poly.type
_entity_poly.pdbx_seq_one_letter_code
_entity_poly.pdbx_strand_id
1 'polypeptide(L)'
;MKLLTLRTILIATAVSLCSGLAAQAATKTLDLNNPADALIAMRKLQCHLDDGKPAFYAWSGEVFARRRGEPDKKLFKVEGMNVRACKTVDDPKLGKGFRLVSREVLVYLDPVTGQILRRWANPWTGKEVEVLHVANDPVNNSFGSIGRDGKPTPSAFTSMGNAAFVSFTVPLFYPNPLAGEYQVQVGGTYHATEMFNFSMPKDKLVSPKTKSVDDAVISWTRLSQWLPWMDMGDREGILYFSTVGARVPDFDALPETLKAEIRANYPIYTDAPPLDDPRRNETSWTYYKKVMEERRASAPKAN
;
A
#
# COMPACT_ATOMS: atom_id res chain seq x y z
N MET A 1 3.49 -87.26 -37.14
CA MET A 1 4.44 -88.00 -36.28
C MET A 1 5.66 -87.10 -36.04
N LYS A 2 5.84 -86.66 -34.78
CA LYS A 2 7.02 -85.95 -34.19
C LYS A 2 7.30 -84.52 -34.69
N LEU A 3 7.68 -83.52 -33.88
CA LEU A 3 7.84 -83.38 -32.43
C LEU A 3 7.85 -81.86 -32.11
N LEU A 4 7.36 -81.49 -30.92
CA LEU A 4 7.55 -80.16 -30.30
C LEU A 4 9.03 -79.86 -30.04
N THR A 5 9.41 -78.58 -30.10
CA THR A 5 10.35 -77.99 -29.13
C THR A 5 10.01 -76.52 -28.85
N LEU A 6 9.78 -76.27 -27.56
CA LEU A 6 9.51 -74.99 -26.90
C LEU A 6 10.85 -74.35 -26.47
N ARG A 7 10.97 -73.01 -26.55
CA ARG A 7 11.92 -72.09 -25.84
C ARG A 7 11.89 -70.74 -26.58
N THR A 8 11.79 -69.54 -26.02
CA THR A 8 11.82 -69.01 -24.65
C THR A 8 11.23 -67.59 -24.72
N ILE A 9 10.60 -67.17 -23.63
CA ILE A 9 10.07 -65.84 -23.30
C ILE A 9 11.10 -64.71 -23.56
N LEU A 10 10.67 -63.58 -24.15
CA LEU A 10 11.12 -62.27 -23.71
C LEU A 10 10.00 -61.22 -23.86
N ILE A 11 9.70 -60.60 -22.73
CA ILE A 11 8.73 -59.53 -22.49
C ILE A 11 9.36 -58.20 -22.93
N ALA A 12 8.61 -57.36 -23.65
CA ALA A 12 8.87 -55.93 -23.72
C ALA A 12 7.59 -55.13 -24.01
N THR A 13 6.75 -54.98 -22.99
CA THR A 13 5.79 -53.87 -22.90
C THR A 13 6.56 -52.57 -22.71
N ALA A 14 6.70 -51.79 -23.78
CA ALA A 14 7.19 -50.42 -23.69
C ALA A 14 6.08 -49.52 -23.14
N VAL A 15 5.97 -49.45 -21.82
CA VAL A 15 5.25 -48.37 -21.13
C VAL A 15 6.14 -47.13 -21.24
N SER A 16 5.85 -46.24 -22.18
CA SER A 16 6.47 -44.91 -22.23
C SER A 16 6.02 -44.08 -21.04
N LEU A 17 6.72 -44.24 -19.90
CA LEU A 17 6.78 -43.24 -18.85
C LEU A 17 7.61 -42.05 -19.35
N CYS A 18 6.95 -41.09 -19.99
CA CYS A 18 7.47 -39.73 -20.14
C CYS A 18 6.42 -38.72 -19.70
N SER A 19 6.00 -38.85 -18.44
CA SER A 19 5.20 -37.86 -17.73
C SER A 19 5.85 -37.63 -16.38
N GLY A 20 6.84 -36.73 -16.32
CA GLY A 20 7.56 -36.47 -15.08
C GLY A 20 8.58 -35.33 -15.05
N LEU A 21 8.62 -34.44 -16.06
CA LEU A 21 9.58 -33.31 -16.07
C LEU A 21 8.93 -31.92 -16.00
N ALA A 22 7.63 -31.85 -15.70
CA ALA A 22 6.91 -30.60 -15.52
C ALA A 22 6.33 -30.50 -14.10
N ALA A 23 7.18 -30.37 -13.08
CA ALA A 23 6.87 -29.76 -11.77
C ALA A 23 8.06 -29.84 -10.77
N GLN A 24 9.25 -29.35 -11.12
CA GLN A 24 10.17 -28.82 -10.10
C GLN A 24 10.00 -27.29 -10.04
N ALA A 25 8.78 -26.83 -9.79
CA ALA A 25 8.51 -25.43 -9.49
C ALA A 25 8.84 -25.19 -8.01
N ALA A 26 9.99 -24.54 -7.77
CA ALA A 26 10.47 -23.93 -6.53
C ALA A 26 10.26 -24.73 -5.22
N THR A 27 11.22 -25.57 -4.84
CA THR A 27 11.31 -26.21 -3.52
C THR A 27 12.23 -25.48 -2.54
N LYS A 28 12.88 -24.39 -2.97
CA LYS A 28 13.89 -23.68 -2.17
C LYS A 28 13.24 -22.63 -1.26
N THR A 29 13.55 -22.70 0.03
CA THR A 29 13.28 -21.62 1.00
C THR A 29 14.09 -20.37 0.66
N LEU A 30 13.45 -19.20 0.68
CA LEU A 30 14.11 -17.92 0.40
C LEU A 30 15.14 -17.59 1.48
N ASP A 31 16.34 -17.18 1.07
CA ASP A 31 17.34 -16.58 1.97
C ASP A 31 17.19 -15.06 1.98
N LEU A 32 16.70 -14.49 3.08
CA LEU A 32 16.49 -13.04 3.20
C LEU A 32 17.79 -12.22 3.17
N ASN A 33 18.98 -12.84 3.30
CA ASN A 33 20.26 -12.16 3.13
C ASN A 33 20.71 -12.10 1.67
N ASN A 34 20.12 -12.92 0.80
CA ASN A 34 20.37 -12.89 -0.63
C ASN A 34 19.47 -11.82 -1.29
N PRO A 35 20.03 -10.81 -1.99
CA PRO A 35 19.24 -9.74 -2.62
C PRO A 35 18.11 -10.21 -3.55
N ALA A 36 18.33 -11.27 -4.34
CA ALA A 36 17.33 -11.77 -5.27
C ALA A 36 16.17 -12.47 -4.54
N ASP A 37 16.48 -13.33 -3.56
CA ASP A 37 15.47 -13.99 -2.72
C ASP A 37 14.70 -12.95 -1.87
N ALA A 38 15.37 -11.91 -1.37
CA ALA A 38 14.76 -10.80 -0.64
C ALA A 38 13.79 -9.98 -1.53
N LEU A 39 14.10 -9.79 -2.82
CA LEU A 39 13.19 -9.12 -3.75
C LEU A 39 11.90 -9.94 -3.98
N ILE A 40 12.02 -11.28 -4.05
CA ILE A 40 10.85 -12.18 -4.11
C ILE A 40 10.04 -12.08 -2.81
N ALA A 41 10.71 -12.09 -1.65
CA ALA A 41 10.05 -11.93 -0.35
C ALA A 41 9.33 -10.57 -0.23
N MET A 42 9.94 -9.49 -0.72
CA MET A 42 9.33 -8.16 -0.78
C MET A 42 8.07 -8.17 -1.65
N ARG A 43 8.09 -8.86 -2.80
CA ARG A 43 6.90 -9.01 -3.64
C ARG A 43 5.76 -9.75 -2.93
N LYS A 44 6.06 -10.83 -2.20
CA LYS A 44 5.05 -11.56 -1.42
C LYS A 44 4.41 -10.69 -0.34
N LEU A 45 5.21 -9.86 0.33
CA LEU A 45 4.73 -8.89 1.30
C LEU A 45 3.81 -7.86 0.64
N GLN A 46 4.29 -7.22 -0.42
CA GLN A 46 3.57 -6.12 -1.06
C GLN A 46 2.30 -6.59 -1.76
N CYS A 47 2.37 -7.65 -2.55
CA CYS A 47 1.29 -8.09 -3.44
C CYS A 47 1.16 -9.63 -3.43
N HIS A 48 1.39 -10.26 -4.57
CA HIS A 48 1.34 -11.69 -4.80
C HIS A 48 2.37 -12.04 -5.90
N LEU A 49 2.86 -13.28 -5.93
CA LEU A 49 3.82 -13.74 -6.94
C LEU A 49 3.22 -13.91 -8.34
N ASP A 50 1.92 -14.19 -8.44
CA ASP A 50 1.19 -14.17 -9.72
C ASP A 50 0.86 -12.71 -10.10
N ASP A 51 1.19 -12.31 -11.33
CA ASP A 51 0.93 -10.96 -11.85
C ASP A 51 -0.57 -10.63 -11.83
N GLY A 52 -0.92 -9.39 -11.48
CA GLY A 52 -2.30 -8.92 -11.53
C GLY A 52 -3.21 -9.37 -10.38
N LYS A 53 -2.79 -10.33 -9.55
CA LYS A 53 -3.61 -10.75 -8.41
C LYS A 53 -3.62 -9.64 -7.34
N PRO A 54 -4.80 -9.11 -6.96
CA PRO A 54 -4.89 -8.02 -6.01
C PRO A 54 -4.50 -8.46 -4.60
N ALA A 55 -4.00 -7.52 -3.83
CA ALA A 55 -3.74 -7.61 -2.41
C ALA A 55 -4.37 -6.39 -1.73
N PHE A 56 -5.08 -6.65 -0.64
CA PHE A 56 -5.76 -5.62 0.15
C PHE A 56 -5.08 -5.49 1.50
N TYR A 57 -4.85 -4.25 1.90
CA TYR A 57 -4.49 -3.91 3.27
C TYR A 57 -5.53 -2.98 3.83
N ALA A 58 -5.88 -3.17 5.09
CA ALA A 58 -6.79 -2.34 5.85
C ALA A 58 -6.13 -1.92 7.15
N TRP A 59 -6.36 -0.70 7.59
CA TRP A 59 -5.87 -0.19 8.87
C TRP A 59 -6.87 0.76 9.50
N SER A 60 -6.75 0.93 10.81
CA SER A 60 -7.51 1.91 11.57
C SER A 60 -6.63 2.54 12.65
N GLY A 61 -7.08 3.67 13.19
CA GLY A 61 -6.36 4.34 14.24
C GLY A 61 -6.91 5.71 14.56
N GLU A 62 -6.02 6.58 15.01
CA GLU A 62 -6.40 7.86 15.59
C GLU A 62 -5.50 8.99 15.08
N VAL A 63 -6.08 10.18 14.99
CA VAL A 63 -5.37 11.41 14.62
C VAL A 63 -5.48 12.39 15.76
N PHE A 64 -4.34 12.89 16.16
CA PHE A 64 -4.22 13.91 17.18
C PHE A 64 -3.56 15.15 16.61
N ALA A 65 -3.84 16.27 17.24
CA ALA A 65 -3.13 17.51 17.02
C ALA A 65 -2.31 17.88 18.26
N ARG A 66 -1.11 18.40 18.00
CA ARG A 66 -0.25 19.01 19.01
C ARG A 66 0.04 20.45 18.62
N ARG A 67 -0.09 21.36 19.60
CA ARG A 67 0.29 22.77 19.50
C ARG A 67 0.96 23.21 20.79
N ARG A 68 1.77 24.25 20.74
CA ARG A 68 2.46 24.75 21.94
C ARG A 68 1.47 25.36 22.93
N GLY A 69 1.61 24.99 24.21
CA GLY A 69 0.84 25.58 25.31
C GLY A 69 -0.59 25.06 25.46
N GLU A 70 -1.01 24.04 24.72
CA GLU A 70 -2.28 23.34 24.90
C GLU A 70 -2.07 21.82 25.00
N PRO A 71 -2.94 21.09 25.72
CA PRO A 71 -2.95 19.63 25.68
C PRO A 71 -3.22 19.10 24.26
N ASP A 72 -2.58 17.98 23.91
CA ASP A 72 -2.85 17.30 22.65
C ASP A 72 -4.33 16.94 22.54
N LYS A 73 -4.91 17.13 21.35
CA LYS A 73 -6.34 16.90 21.10
C LYS A 73 -6.51 15.74 20.14
N LYS A 74 -7.28 14.73 20.54
CA LYS A 74 -7.80 13.74 19.60
C LYS A 74 -8.79 14.42 18.68
N LEU A 75 -8.49 14.46 17.39
CA LEU A 75 -9.36 15.07 16.39
C LEU A 75 -10.28 14.04 15.76
N PHE A 76 -9.72 12.90 15.35
CA PHE A 76 -10.44 11.92 14.52
C PHE A 76 -10.08 10.49 14.93
N LYS A 77 -11.01 9.57 14.68
CA LYS A 77 -10.66 8.19 14.34
C LYS A 77 -10.45 8.13 12.82
N VAL A 78 -9.69 7.14 12.35
CA VAL A 78 -9.49 6.92 10.91
C VAL A 78 -9.62 5.46 10.56
N GLU A 79 -10.14 5.19 9.37
CA GLU A 79 -10.09 3.89 8.71
C GLU A 79 -9.50 4.10 7.31
N GLY A 80 -8.66 3.18 6.86
CA GLY A 80 -8.05 3.27 5.55
C GLY A 80 -7.79 1.91 4.94
N MET A 81 -7.62 1.92 3.62
CA MET A 81 -7.25 0.75 2.85
C MET A 81 -6.32 1.12 1.70
N ASN A 82 -5.57 0.14 1.26
CA ASN A 82 -4.81 0.18 0.02
C ASN A 82 -5.09 -1.12 -0.74
N VAL A 83 -5.50 -0.97 -2.00
CA VAL A 83 -5.61 -2.08 -2.95
C VAL A 83 -4.49 -1.97 -3.96
N ARG A 84 -3.75 -3.07 -4.12
CA ARG A 84 -2.54 -3.11 -4.95
C ARG A 84 -2.39 -4.41 -5.72
N ALA A 85 -1.76 -4.31 -6.88
CA ALA A 85 -1.36 -5.45 -7.68
C ALA A 85 0.08 -5.26 -8.15
N CYS A 86 0.77 -6.37 -8.44
CA CYS A 86 2.13 -6.34 -8.91
C CYS A 86 2.26 -7.00 -10.30
N LYS A 87 3.21 -6.49 -11.10
CA LYS A 87 3.60 -7.02 -12.40
C LYS A 87 5.10 -7.28 -12.42
N THR A 88 5.52 -8.43 -12.94
CA THR A 88 6.95 -8.72 -13.16
C THR A 88 7.50 -7.80 -14.24
N VAL A 89 8.66 -7.20 -13.99
CA VAL A 89 9.34 -6.34 -14.98
C VAL A 89 10.82 -6.67 -15.07
N ASP A 90 11.39 -6.44 -16.25
CA ASP A 90 12.83 -6.39 -16.48
C ASP A 90 13.15 -4.97 -16.95
N ASP A 91 13.53 -4.11 -16.01
CA ASP A 91 13.74 -2.69 -16.26
C ASP A 91 15.20 -2.44 -16.71
N PRO A 92 15.45 -1.66 -17.78
CA PRO A 92 16.82 -1.40 -18.25
C PRO A 92 17.76 -0.77 -17.22
N LYS A 93 17.22 -0.08 -16.20
CA LYS A 93 18.00 0.60 -15.15
C LYS A 93 17.96 -0.15 -13.82
N LEU A 94 16.80 -0.69 -13.44
CA LEU A 94 16.58 -1.35 -12.15
C LEU A 94 16.77 -2.88 -12.21
N GLY A 95 16.97 -3.43 -13.41
CA GLY A 95 17.05 -4.85 -13.67
C GLY A 95 15.73 -5.59 -13.42
N LYS A 96 15.84 -6.90 -13.19
CA LYS A 96 14.68 -7.75 -12.87
C LYS A 96 14.03 -7.33 -11.55
N GLY A 97 12.71 -7.32 -11.53
CA GLY A 97 11.93 -7.06 -10.33
C GLY A 97 10.45 -7.00 -10.59
N PHE A 98 9.76 -6.08 -9.91
CA PHE A 98 8.33 -5.90 -10.07
C PHE A 98 7.91 -4.44 -9.94
N ARG A 99 6.88 -4.10 -10.70
CA ARG A 99 6.12 -2.86 -10.54
C ARG A 99 4.93 -3.14 -9.63
N LEU A 100 4.69 -2.26 -8.68
CA LEU A 100 3.51 -2.23 -7.83
C LEU A 100 2.62 -1.09 -8.31
N VAL A 101 1.38 -1.40 -8.63
CA VAL A 101 0.33 -0.40 -8.87
C VAL A 101 -0.66 -0.42 -7.72
N SER A 102 -1.04 0.75 -7.22
CA SER A 102 -1.99 0.82 -6.10
C SER A 102 -2.78 2.11 -6.06
N ARG A 103 -3.85 2.08 -5.27
CA ARG A 103 -4.61 3.26 -4.84
C ARG A 103 -5.04 3.06 -3.40
N GLU A 104 -5.30 4.16 -2.72
CA GLU A 104 -5.63 4.15 -1.30
C GLU A 104 -6.70 5.17 -0.94
N VAL A 105 -7.51 4.81 0.05
CA VAL A 105 -8.49 5.68 0.68
C VAL A 105 -8.24 5.69 2.18
N LEU A 106 -8.37 6.86 2.80
CA LEU A 106 -8.47 7.01 4.24
C LEU A 106 -9.60 7.98 4.56
N VAL A 107 -10.53 7.53 5.41
CA VAL A 107 -11.68 8.30 5.85
C VAL A 107 -11.48 8.81 7.27
N TYR A 108 -11.87 10.05 7.51
CA TYR A 108 -11.90 10.66 8.84
C TYR A 108 -13.25 10.39 9.49
N LEU A 109 -13.22 9.93 10.73
CA LEU A 109 -14.38 9.58 11.52
C LEU A 109 -14.46 10.47 12.75
N ASP A 110 -15.68 10.76 13.19
CA ASP A 110 -15.93 11.43 14.45
C ASP A 110 -15.30 10.64 15.62
N PRO A 111 -14.52 11.30 16.50
CA PRO A 111 -13.72 10.62 17.50
C PRO A 111 -14.56 9.94 18.60
N VAL A 112 -15.83 10.35 18.78
CA VAL A 112 -16.75 9.82 19.78
C VAL A 112 -17.60 8.70 19.16
N THR A 113 -18.36 9.03 18.12
CA THR A 113 -19.38 8.16 17.51
C THR A 113 -18.81 7.18 16.49
N GLY A 114 -17.66 7.49 15.87
CA GLY A 114 -17.09 6.68 14.78
C GLY A 114 -17.82 6.83 13.43
N GLN A 115 -18.72 7.80 13.29
CA GLN A 115 -19.41 8.07 12.01
C GLN A 115 -18.49 8.80 11.03
N ILE A 116 -18.70 8.60 9.72
CA ILE A 116 -17.99 9.32 8.66
C ILE A 116 -18.17 10.83 8.85
N LEU A 117 -17.05 11.53 8.99
CA LEU A 117 -17.06 12.97 9.17
C LEU A 117 -17.23 13.66 7.81
N ARG A 118 -18.27 14.49 7.70
CA ARG A 118 -18.54 15.31 6.49
C ARG A 118 -18.14 16.76 6.68
N ARG A 119 -18.36 17.28 7.88
CA ARG A 119 -18.05 18.63 8.31
C ARG A 119 -17.35 18.57 9.66
N TRP A 120 -16.44 19.50 9.89
CA TRP A 120 -15.66 19.57 11.11
C TRP A 120 -15.64 21.00 11.64
N ALA A 121 -16.02 21.16 12.91
CA ALA A 121 -15.88 22.42 13.62
C ALA A 121 -14.42 22.60 14.03
N ASN A 122 -13.70 23.49 13.34
CA ASN A 122 -12.30 23.76 13.63
C ASN A 122 -12.19 24.55 14.95
N PRO A 123 -11.59 23.98 16.00
CA PRO A 123 -11.54 24.59 17.33
C PRO A 123 -10.60 25.80 17.41
N TRP A 124 -9.76 26.04 16.40
CA TRP A 124 -8.79 27.14 16.39
C TRP A 124 -9.18 28.30 15.48
N THR A 125 -10.06 28.07 14.51
CA THR A 125 -10.58 29.12 13.63
C THR A 125 -12.02 29.48 13.94
N GLY A 126 -12.75 28.62 14.67
CA GLY A 126 -14.18 28.77 14.94
C GLY A 126 -15.07 28.54 13.71
N LYS A 127 -14.48 28.14 12.58
CA LYS A 127 -15.19 27.86 11.34
C LYS A 127 -15.57 26.40 11.26
N GLU A 128 -16.71 26.13 10.65
CA GLU A 128 -17.03 24.79 10.16
C GLU A 128 -16.45 24.62 8.75
N VAL A 129 -15.66 23.57 8.55
CA VAL A 129 -15.04 23.23 7.26
C VAL A 129 -15.56 21.90 6.74
N GLU A 130 -15.60 21.75 5.43
CA GLU A 130 -15.89 20.46 4.80
C GLU A 130 -14.68 19.54 4.91
N VAL A 131 -14.91 18.28 5.30
CA VAL A 131 -13.87 17.28 5.42
C VAL A 131 -13.59 16.69 4.04
N LEU A 132 -12.31 16.70 3.64
CA LEU A 132 -11.87 15.96 2.46
C LEU A 132 -11.10 14.70 2.90
N HIS A 133 -11.71 13.54 2.67
CA HIS A 133 -11.06 12.24 2.85
C HIS A 133 -9.90 12.06 1.87
N VAL A 134 -8.94 11.20 2.22
CA VAL A 134 -7.84 10.85 1.33
C VAL A 134 -8.36 9.86 0.29
N ALA A 135 -8.07 10.12 -0.98
CA ALA A 135 -8.37 9.22 -2.09
C ALA A 135 -7.25 9.35 -3.14
N ASN A 136 -6.08 8.79 -2.85
CA ASN A 136 -4.92 8.92 -3.74
C ASN A 136 -4.98 7.83 -4.82
N ASP A 137 -4.99 8.23 -6.10
CA ASP A 137 -4.94 7.31 -7.24
C ASP A 137 -4.12 7.89 -8.41
N PRO A 138 -2.94 7.33 -8.74
CA PRO A 138 -2.33 6.12 -8.16
C PRO A 138 -1.25 6.41 -7.09
N VAL A 139 -0.83 5.35 -6.39
CA VAL A 139 0.35 5.33 -5.49
C VAL A 139 1.25 4.15 -5.89
N ASN A 140 1.98 4.31 -6.99
CA ASN A 140 2.77 3.25 -7.62
C ASN A 140 4.21 3.21 -7.10
N ASN A 141 4.82 2.03 -7.11
CA ASN A 141 6.23 1.84 -6.76
C ASN A 141 6.91 0.86 -7.72
N SER A 142 8.24 0.91 -7.78
CA SER A 142 9.05 -0.04 -8.54
C SER A 142 10.15 -0.59 -7.65
N PHE A 143 10.31 -1.91 -7.68
CA PHE A 143 11.33 -2.63 -6.95
C PHE A 143 12.15 -3.43 -7.95
N GLY A 144 13.47 -3.26 -7.94
CA GLY A 144 14.37 -3.94 -8.86
C GLY A 144 15.57 -4.51 -8.14
N SER A 145 16.25 -5.45 -8.80
CA SER A 145 17.51 -6.03 -8.35
C SER A 145 18.65 -5.01 -8.23
N ILE A 146 18.54 -3.87 -8.92
CA ILE A 146 19.51 -2.78 -8.92
C ILE A 146 18.85 -1.53 -8.34
N GLY A 147 19.50 -0.93 -7.35
CA GLY A 147 19.10 0.30 -6.70
C GLY A 147 19.40 1.54 -7.55
N ARG A 148 18.90 2.70 -7.11
CA ARG A 148 19.13 3.98 -7.80
C ARG A 148 20.59 4.41 -7.83
N ASP A 149 21.41 3.86 -6.94
CA ASP A 149 22.86 4.06 -6.87
C ASP A 149 23.64 3.09 -7.79
N GLY A 150 22.94 2.28 -8.59
CA GLY A 150 23.53 1.31 -9.51
C GLY A 150 24.04 0.03 -8.85
N LYS A 151 23.86 -0.14 -7.53
CA LYS A 151 24.30 -1.33 -6.79
C LYS A 151 23.16 -2.33 -6.63
N PRO A 152 23.45 -3.61 -6.31
CA PRO A 152 22.40 -4.56 -5.95
C PRO A 152 21.54 -4.00 -4.81
N THR A 153 20.21 -4.04 -4.96
CA THR A 153 19.28 -3.61 -3.92
C THR A 153 19.46 -4.51 -2.69
N PRO A 154 19.87 -3.96 -1.53
CA PRO A 154 20.04 -4.77 -0.33
C PRO A 154 18.70 -5.27 0.19
N SER A 155 18.75 -6.33 1.00
CA SER A 155 17.56 -6.78 1.73
C SER A 155 17.09 -5.71 2.71
N ALA A 156 15.78 -5.43 2.71
CA ALA A 156 15.14 -4.55 3.69
C ALA A 156 14.62 -5.31 4.92
N PHE A 157 14.81 -6.64 4.96
CA PHE A 157 14.27 -7.48 6.01
C PHE A 157 15.21 -7.57 7.21
N THR A 158 14.65 -7.42 8.40
CA THR A 158 15.26 -7.88 9.65
C THR A 158 14.43 -9.03 10.23
N SER A 159 14.96 -9.76 11.21
CA SER A 159 14.22 -10.87 11.83
C SER A 159 14.60 -11.06 13.30
N MET A 160 13.62 -11.47 14.10
CA MET A 160 13.80 -11.89 15.50
C MET A 160 12.99 -13.18 15.72
N GLY A 161 13.67 -14.30 15.94
CA GLY A 161 12.99 -15.61 15.98
C GLY A 161 12.22 -15.89 14.67
N ASN A 162 10.93 -16.25 14.80
CA ASN A 162 10.03 -16.43 13.66
C ASN A 162 9.33 -15.14 13.21
N ALA A 163 9.66 -13.97 13.75
CA ALA A 163 9.14 -12.71 13.24
C ALA A 163 10.12 -12.11 12.22
N ALA A 164 9.62 -11.68 11.07
CA ALA A 164 10.34 -10.85 10.11
C ALA A 164 9.73 -9.44 10.10
N PHE A 165 10.54 -8.45 9.76
CA PHE A 165 10.13 -7.04 9.75
C PHE A 165 10.65 -6.33 8.52
N VAL A 166 9.87 -5.35 8.05
CA VAL A 166 10.33 -4.31 7.14
C VAL A 166 9.91 -2.98 7.74
N SER A 167 10.88 -2.12 8.02
CA SER A 167 10.63 -0.79 8.56
C SER A 167 11.35 0.25 7.72
N PHE A 168 10.66 1.34 7.39
CA PHE A 168 11.27 2.47 6.71
C PHE A 168 10.58 3.77 7.10
N THR A 169 11.37 4.84 7.12
CA THR A 169 10.93 6.20 7.43
C THR A 169 11.16 7.08 6.21
N VAL A 170 10.14 7.83 5.83
CA VAL A 170 10.16 8.75 4.69
C VAL A 170 10.03 10.18 5.23
N PRO A 171 11.15 10.88 5.46
CA PRO A 171 11.13 12.31 5.76
C PRO A 171 10.90 13.09 4.47
N LEU A 172 9.86 13.92 4.45
CA LEU A 172 9.44 14.70 3.29
C LEU A 172 9.56 16.20 3.60
N PHE A 173 10.38 16.90 2.81
CA PHE A 173 10.54 18.34 2.90
C PHE A 173 10.76 18.92 1.50
N TYR A 174 9.73 19.53 0.93
CA TYR A 174 9.76 20.05 -0.45
C TYR A 174 8.74 21.20 -0.63
N PRO A 175 8.88 22.02 -1.70
CA PRO A 175 7.91 23.09 -1.97
C PRO A 175 6.48 22.57 -2.06
N ASN A 176 5.56 23.19 -1.32
CA ASN A 176 4.20 22.70 -1.24
C ASN A 176 3.50 22.83 -2.62
N PRO A 177 2.92 21.76 -3.20
CA PRO A 177 2.24 21.83 -4.50
C PRO A 177 0.98 22.74 -4.49
N LEU A 178 0.52 23.10 -3.29
CA LEU A 178 -0.56 24.04 -3.02
C LEU A 178 -0.06 25.46 -2.68
N ALA A 179 1.25 25.72 -2.67
CA ALA A 179 1.80 27.06 -2.38
C ALA A 179 1.24 28.12 -3.37
N GLY A 180 1.06 29.35 -2.89
CA GLY A 180 0.49 30.46 -3.69
C GLY A 180 -1.03 30.57 -3.52
N GLU A 181 -1.80 30.09 -4.50
CA GLU A 181 -3.27 30.25 -4.52
C GLU A 181 -3.98 29.70 -3.27
N TYR A 182 -3.37 28.73 -2.57
CA TYR A 182 -3.95 28.09 -1.39
C TYR A 182 -3.21 28.46 -0.08
N GLN A 183 -2.59 29.64 0.00
CA GLN A 183 -1.85 30.09 1.20
C GLN A 183 -2.72 30.11 2.47
N VAL A 184 -4.04 30.30 2.33
CA VAL A 184 -4.97 30.27 3.48
C VAL A 184 -5.11 28.85 4.05
N GLN A 185 -5.01 27.84 3.19
CA GLN A 185 -5.14 26.43 3.54
C GLN A 185 -3.83 25.86 4.07
N VAL A 186 -2.72 26.21 3.44
CA VAL A 186 -1.41 25.61 3.70
C VAL A 186 -0.28 26.63 3.71
N GLY A 187 0.80 26.25 4.37
CA GLY A 187 2.09 26.93 4.23
C GLY A 187 2.83 26.67 2.93
N GLY A 188 3.89 27.46 2.69
CA GLY A 188 4.70 27.41 1.47
C GLY A 188 5.54 26.13 1.31
N THR A 189 5.81 25.41 2.39
CA THR A 189 6.63 24.18 2.39
C THR A 189 5.82 22.99 2.88
N TYR A 190 5.86 21.89 2.16
CA TYR A 190 5.31 20.63 2.64
C TYR A 190 6.30 19.95 3.56
N HIS A 191 5.84 19.62 4.77
CA HIS A 191 6.63 18.89 5.75
C HIS A 191 5.80 17.75 6.36
N ALA A 192 6.27 16.53 6.17
CA ALA A 192 5.72 15.34 6.79
C ALA A 192 6.79 14.28 7.00
N THR A 193 6.55 13.38 7.93
CA THR A 193 7.32 12.16 8.11
C THR A 193 6.35 11.00 8.16
N GLU A 194 6.56 10.02 7.30
CA GLU A 194 5.80 8.78 7.32
C GLU A 194 6.69 7.63 7.78
N MET A 195 6.18 6.78 8.65
CA MET A 195 6.88 5.65 9.24
C MET A 195 6.03 4.41 9.03
N PHE A 196 6.56 3.48 8.25
CA PHE A 196 5.90 2.22 7.94
C PHE A 196 6.63 1.09 8.64
N ASN A 197 5.86 0.24 9.30
CA ASN A 197 6.35 -0.98 9.91
C ASN A 197 5.47 -2.14 9.45
N PHE A 198 6.08 -3.13 8.82
CA PHE A 198 5.46 -4.40 8.50
C PHE A 198 6.05 -5.47 9.39
N SER A 199 5.20 -6.33 9.92
CA SER A 199 5.62 -7.55 10.62
C SER A 199 4.88 -8.75 10.07
N MET A 200 5.57 -9.89 10.02
CA MET A 200 4.99 -11.12 9.49
C MET A 200 5.69 -12.37 10.03
N PRO A 201 5.04 -13.55 9.98
CA PRO A 201 5.70 -14.82 10.23
C PRO A 201 6.79 -15.08 9.17
N LYS A 202 8.03 -15.23 9.63
CA LYS A 202 9.21 -15.46 8.78
C LYS A 202 9.08 -16.75 8.00
N ASP A 203 8.67 -17.83 8.64
CA ASP A 203 8.44 -19.14 8.00
C ASP A 203 7.46 -19.05 6.83
N LYS A 204 6.37 -18.28 6.97
CA LYS A 204 5.42 -18.03 5.87
C LYS A 204 6.03 -17.17 4.76
N LEU A 205 6.79 -16.13 5.11
CA LEU A 205 7.47 -15.26 4.14
C LEU A 205 8.45 -16.05 3.26
N VAL A 206 9.32 -16.86 3.87
CA VAL A 206 10.40 -17.56 3.15
C VAL A 206 9.96 -18.87 2.51
N SER A 207 8.80 -19.41 2.87
CA SER A 207 8.33 -20.70 2.36
C SER A 207 8.07 -20.67 0.86
N PRO A 208 8.55 -21.64 0.08
CA PRO A 208 8.17 -21.74 -1.33
C PRO A 208 6.68 -22.07 -1.54
N LYS A 209 5.98 -22.53 -0.50
CA LYS A 209 4.56 -22.92 -0.57
C LYS A 209 3.60 -21.72 -0.59
N THR A 210 4.09 -20.53 -0.23
CA THR A 210 3.29 -19.30 -0.18
C THR A 210 3.60 -18.41 -1.36
N LYS A 211 2.57 -17.79 -1.95
CA LYS A 211 2.71 -16.79 -3.02
C LYS A 211 2.46 -15.36 -2.54
N SER A 212 2.04 -15.21 -1.30
CA SER A 212 1.83 -13.95 -0.58
C SER A 212 2.07 -14.19 0.90
N VAL A 213 2.11 -13.12 1.69
CA VAL A 213 2.11 -13.20 3.15
C VAL A 213 0.83 -12.57 3.68
N ASP A 214 -0.23 -13.38 3.74
CA ASP A 214 -1.56 -12.93 4.13
C ASP A 214 -1.65 -12.59 5.63
N ASP A 215 -0.73 -13.12 6.44
CA ASP A 215 -0.60 -12.85 7.88
C ASP A 215 0.21 -11.56 8.19
N ALA A 216 0.43 -10.70 7.19
CA ALA A 216 1.21 -9.47 7.38
C ALA A 216 0.40 -8.42 8.15
N VAL A 217 1.01 -7.88 9.21
CA VAL A 217 0.50 -6.74 9.99
C VAL A 217 1.25 -5.49 9.54
N ILE A 218 0.53 -4.37 9.47
CA ILE A 218 1.10 -3.05 9.16
C ILE A 218 0.83 -2.10 10.32
N SER A 219 1.80 -1.27 10.67
CA SER A 219 1.59 -0.04 11.41
C SER A 219 2.11 1.12 10.58
N TRP A 220 1.27 2.15 10.47
CA TRP A 220 1.61 3.40 9.82
C TRP A 220 1.45 4.53 10.81
N THR A 221 2.52 5.30 10.97
CA THR A 221 2.51 6.54 11.73
C THR A 221 2.89 7.67 10.79
N ARG A 222 2.15 8.78 10.86
CA ARG A 222 2.46 9.98 10.08
C ARG A 222 2.54 11.17 11.02
N LEU A 223 3.59 11.95 10.89
CA LEU A 223 3.68 13.31 11.41
C LEU A 223 3.51 14.26 10.23
N SER A 224 2.68 15.30 10.35
CA SER A 224 2.53 16.29 9.28
C SER A 224 2.12 17.64 9.82
N GLN A 225 2.28 18.67 8.99
CA GLN A 225 1.48 19.89 9.13
C GLN A 225 -0.03 19.60 9.04
N TRP A 226 -0.83 20.64 9.30
CA TRP A 226 -2.28 20.60 9.12
C TRP A 226 -2.69 20.14 7.71
N LEU A 227 -3.82 19.44 7.62
CA LEU A 227 -4.38 19.04 6.34
C LEU A 227 -4.95 20.27 5.62
N PRO A 228 -4.89 20.35 4.28
CA PRO A 228 -5.32 21.53 3.55
C PRO A 228 -6.77 21.94 3.83
N TRP A 229 -7.68 20.96 3.93
CA TRP A 229 -9.11 21.20 4.20
C TRP A 229 -9.40 21.73 5.61
N MET A 230 -8.42 21.71 6.51
CA MET A 230 -8.58 22.26 7.87
C MET A 230 -8.51 23.78 7.91
N ASP A 231 -8.12 24.46 6.82
CA ASP A 231 -8.00 25.93 6.75
C ASP A 231 -7.10 26.52 7.84
N MET A 232 -5.95 25.89 8.09
CA MET A 232 -5.02 26.30 9.13
C MET A 232 -3.84 27.14 8.62
N GLY A 233 -3.57 27.16 7.31
CA GLY A 233 -2.46 27.92 6.73
C GLY A 233 -1.13 27.57 7.39
N ASP A 234 -0.34 28.60 7.73
CA ASP A 234 0.94 28.50 8.44
C ASP A 234 0.82 28.46 9.98
N ARG A 235 -0.37 28.23 10.54
CA ARG A 235 -0.55 28.18 12.00
C ARG A 235 0.32 27.08 12.62
N GLU A 236 0.92 27.40 13.77
CA GLU A 236 1.72 26.43 14.51
C GLU A 236 0.88 25.22 14.94
N GLY A 237 1.49 24.05 14.75
CA GLY A 237 0.99 22.76 15.19
C GLY A 237 1.36 21.65 14.23
N ILE A 238 1.20 20.42 14.70
CA ILE A 238 1.37 19.21 13.90
C ILE A 238 0.21 18.26 14.15
N LEU A 239 -0.04 17.43 13.15
CA LEU A 239 -0.86 16.24 13.27
C LEU A 239 0.04 15.02 13.46
N TYR A 240 -0.40 14.10 14.30
CA TYR A 240 0.18 12.77 14.36
C TYR A 240 -0.91 11.70 14.24
N PHE A 241 -0.71 10.82 13.27
CA PHE A 241 -1.55 9.67 12.97
C PHE A 241 -0.87 8.47 13.59
N SER A 242 -1.62 7.66 14.35
CA SER A 242 -1.14 6.37 14.84
C SER A 242 -2.13 5.30 14.44
N THR A 243 -1.69 4.38 13.58
CA THR A 243 -2.57 3.36 12.99
C THR A 243 -1.92 1.97 13.03
N VAL A 244 -2.79 0.97 13.04
CA VAL A 244 -2.44 -0.44 12.91
C VAL A 244 -3.45 -1.12 11.99
N GLY A 245 -3.00 -2.14 11.30
CA GLY A 245 -3.77 -2.84 10.30
C GLY A 245 -3.14 -4.16 9.92
N ALA A 246 -3.74 -4.80 8.93
CA ALA A 246 -3.26 -6.05 8.40
C ALA A 246 -3.61 -6.17 6.92
N ARG A 247 -3.01 -7.17 6.30
CA ARG A 247 -3.53 -7.69 5.04
C ARG A 247 -4.88 -8.35 5.27
N VAL A 248 -5.80 -8.15 4.33
CA VAL A 248 -7.14 -8.75 4.35
C VAL A 248 -7.34 -9.51 3.02
N PRO A 249 -8.19 -10.55 2.99
CA PRO A 249 -8.31 -11.41 1.81
C PRO A 249 -8.86 -10.67 0.59
N ASP A 250 -9.79 -9.74 0.78
CA ASP A 250 -10.50 -9.04 -0.30
C ASP A 250 -11.16 -7.75 0.21
N PHE A 251 -11.87 -7.06 -0.68
CA PHE A 251 -12.65 -5.86 -0.37
C PHE A 251 -13.77 -6.11 0.66
N ASP A 252 -14.39 -7.28 0.66
CA ASP A 252 -15.53 -7.57 1.53
C ASP A 252 -15.12 -7.79 3.00
N ALA A 253 -13.86 -8.14 3.24
CA ALA A 253 -13.25 -8.22 4.56
C ALA A 253 -12.90 -6.85 5.19
N LEU A 254 -13.06 -5.73 4.47
CA LEU A 254 -12.87 -4.40 5.03
C LEU A 254 -13.96 -4.05 6.08
N PRO A 255 -13.69 -3.12 7.02
CA PRO A 255 -14.71 -2.60 7.94
C PRO A 255 -15.94 -2.07 7.19
N GLU A 256 -17.14 -2.31 7.74
CA GLU A 256 -18.39 -1.97 7.04
C GLU A 256 -18.52 -0.47 6.75
N THR A 257 -18.11 0.38 7.71
CA THR A 257 -18.09 1.84 7.54
C THR A 257 -17.26 2.25 6.32
N LEU A 258 -16.05 1.72 6.18
CA LEU A 258 -15.18 1.98 5.03
C LEU A 258 -15.75 1.40 3.72
N LYS A 259 -16.30 0.18 3.73
CA LYS A 259 -16.90 -0.43 2.52
C LYS A 259 -18.08 0.39 2.00
N ALA A 260 -18.98 0.78 2.89
CA ALA A 260 -20.16 1.57 2.54
C ALA A 260 -19.74 2.92 1.95
N GLU A 261 -18.76 3.58 2.56
CA GLU A 261 -18.21 4.84 2.05
C GLU A 261 -17.58 4.69 0.67
N ILE A 262 -16.76 3.65 0.47
CA ILE A 262 -16.13 3.39 -0.82
C ILE A 262 -17.17 3.13 -1.91
N ARG A 263 -18.17 2.30 -1.64
CA ARG A 263 -19.23 2.00 -2.62
C ARG A 263 -20.01 3.25 -3.02
N ALA A 264 -20.29 4.14 -2.08
CA ALA A 264 -21.07 5.35 -2.33
C ALA A 264 -20.28 6.45 -3.04
N ASN A 265 -19.04 6.71 -2.60
CA ASN A 265 -18.32 7.94 -2.95
C ASN A 265 -16.98 7.69 -3.66
N TYR A 266 -16.44 6.47 -3.59
CA TYR A 266 -15.12 6.11 -4.15
C TYR A 266 -15.17 4.77 -4.90
N PRO A 267 -16.12 4.54 -5.83
CA PRO A 267 -16.39 3.19 -6.37
C PRO A 267 -15.20 2.55 -7.10
N ILE A 268 -14.23 3.34 -7.60
CA ILE A 268 -13.03 2.79 -8.25
C ILE A 268 -12.06 2.13 -7.27
N TYR A 269 -12.21 2.32 -5.96
CA TYR A 269 -11.28 1.80 -4.94
C TYR A 269 -11.62 0.38 -4.49
N THR A 270 -12.55 -0.30 -5.17
CA THR A 270 -12.81 -1.73 -4.96
C THR A 270 -11.78 -2.63 -5.64
N ASP A 271 -10.94 -2.08 -6.52
CA ASP A 271 -9.92 -2.83 -7.27
C ASP A 271 -8.65 -2.00 -7.51
N ALA A 272 -7.54 -2.69 -7.80
CA ALA A 272 -6.25 -2.07 -8.10
C ALA A 272 -6.30 -1.30 -9.44
N PRO A 273 -5.42 -0.31 -9.63
CA PRO A 273 -5.24 0.30 -10.95
C PRO A 273 -4.74 -0.71 -12.00
N PRO A 274 -4.86 -0.41 -13.30
CA PRO A 274 -4.22 -1.18 -14.37
C PRO A 274 -2.72 -1.38 -14.13
N LEU A 275 -2.19 -2.55 -14.45
CA LEU A 275 -0.78 -2.91 -14.18
C LEU A 275 0.26 -2.04 -14.89
N ASP A 276 -0.15 -1.35 -15.95
CA ASP A 276 0.65 -0.45 -16.78
C ASP A 276 0.35 1.03 -16.53
N ASP A 277 -0.39 1.37 -15.45
CA ASP A 277 -0.77 2.75 -15.14
C ASP A 277 0.44 3.70 -15.17
N PRO A 278 0.49 4.64 -16.14
CA PRO A 278 1.64 5.51 -16.34
C PRO A 278 1.54 6.81 -15.55
N ARG A 279 0.42 7.07 -14.87
CA ARG A 279 0.16 8.32 -14.17
C ARG A 279 1.21 8.51 -13.06
N ARG A 280 1.55 9.78 -12.81
CA ARG A 280 2.39 10.14 -11.67
C ARG A 280 1.63 9.84 -10.38
N ASN A 281 2.37 9.46 -9.34
CA ASN A 281 1.77 9.24 -8.04
C ASN A 281 1.06 10.50 -7.52
N GLU A 282 -0.10 10.27 -6.92
CA GLU A 282 -0.90 11.27 -6.24
C GLU A 282 -0.57 11.28 -4.74
N THR A 283 -0.74 12.45 -4.13
CA THR A 283 -0.67 12.68 -2.69
C THR A 283 -1.97 13.34 -2.24
N SER A 284 -2.27 13.34 -0.93
CA SER A 284 -3.48 14.01 -0.43
C SER A 284 -3.50 15.52 -0.76
N TRP A 285 -2.34 16.12 -0.99
CA TRP A 285 -2.21 17.52 -1.39
C TRP A 285 -2.54 17.75 -2.87
N THR A 286 -2.03 16.89 -3.76
CA THR A 286 -2.35 17.00 -5.20
C THR A 286 -3.80 16.60 -5.47
N TYR A 287 -4.33 15.64 -4.71
CA TYR A 287 -5.75 15.30 -4.73
C TYR A 287 -6.61 16.49 -4.27
N TYR A 288 -6.26 17.11 -3.13
CA TYR A 288 -6.95 18.33 -2.67
C TYR A 288 -6.95 19.42 -3.75
N LYS A 289 -5.81 19.66 -4.39
CA LYS A 289 -5.69 20.63 -5.50
C LYS A 289 -6.71 20.34 -6.60
N LYS A 290 -6.71 19.09 -7.08
CA LYS A 290 -7.60 18.62 -8.15
C LYS A 290 -9.08 18.84 -7.80
N VAL A 291 -9.51 18.41 -6.61
CA VAL A 291 -10.90 18.58 -6.16
C VAL A 291 -11.29 20.06 -6.10
N MET A 292 -10.40 20.92 -5.59
CA MET A 292 -10.68 22.36 -5.52
C MET A 292 -10.73 23.02 -6.90
N GLU A 293 -9.89 22.61 -7.85
CA GLU A 293 -9.92 23.09 -9.24
C GLU A 293 -11.20 22.66 -9.96
N GLU A 294 -11.61 21.39 -9.80
CA GLU A 294 -12.89 20.88 -10.33
C GLU A 294 -14.09 21.64 -9.77
N ARG A 295 -14.11 21.90 -8.46
CA ARG A 295 -15.15 22.72 -7.82
C ARG A 295 -15.20 24.13 -8.39
N ARG A 296 -14.05 24.80 -8.52
CA ARG A 296 -13.94 26.15 -9.13
C ARG A 296 -14.46 26.16 -10.57
N ALA A 297 -14.14 25.13 -11.36
CA ALA A 297 -14.60 25.01 -12.74
C ALA A 297 -16.11 24.75 -12.86
N SER A 298 -16.69 24.00 -11.92
CA SER A 298 -18.13 23.68 -11.86
C SER A 298 -19.00 24.75 -11.19
N ALA A 299 -18.38 25.72 -10.50
CA ALA A 299 -19.10 26.79 -9.83
C ALA A 299 -19.84 27.66 -10.87
N PRO A 300 -21.10 28.04 -10.63
CA PRO A 300 -21.79 29.00 -11.47
C PRO A 300 -20.94 30.27 -11.59
N LYS A 301 -20.67 30.72 -12.81
CA LYS A 301 -20.02 32.02 -13.00
C LYS A 301 -20.90 33.07 -12.33
N ALA A 302 -20.33 33.80 -11.37
CA ALA A 302 -21.00 34.95 -10.80
C ALA A 302 -21.24 35.95 -11.94
N ASN A 303 -22.51 36.23 -12.23
CA ASN A 303 -22.91 37.31 -13.13
C ASN A 303 -22.64 38.67 -12.48
#